data_AF-A0A1B4V7D6-F1
#
_entry.id   AF-A0A1B4V7D6-F1
#
_cell.length_a   1.000
_cell.length_b   1.000
_cell.length_c   1.000
_cell.angle_alpha   90.00
_cell.angle_beta   90.00
_cell.angle_gamma   90.00
#
_symmetry.space_group_name_H-M   'P 1'
#
loop_
_entity.id
_entity.type
_entity.pdbx_description
1 polymer ?
#
loop_
_entity_poly.entity_id
_entity_poly.type
_entity_poly.pdbx_seq_one_letter_code
_entity_poly.pdbx_strand_id
1 'polypeptide(L)'
;MPRTLDHFKEEFPRTWTAYEQLRNACDTEGPLDRKVAELIKIGISTALEHEGGLIAHVSQARKAGATEKEIEHAILVATGLAGFPAVLQASELARDYLEAQAD
;
A
#
# COMPACT_ATOMS: atom_id res chain seq x y z
N MET A 1 -0.71 -7.27 13.41
CA MET A 1 -1.29 -7.93 12.22
C MET A 1 -2.63 -8.52 12.61
N PRO A 2 -3.67 -8.45 11.76
CA PRO A 2 -4.98 -8.96 12.12
C PRO A 2 -4.93 -10.49 12.29
N ARG A 3 -5.56 -10.99 13.37
CA ARG A 3 -5.67 -12.42 13.72
C ARG A 3 -6.19 -13.30 12.57
N THR A 4 -6.92 -12.71 11.63
CA THR A 4 -7.49 -13.35 10.45
C THR A 4 -6.45 -13.78 9.42
N LEU A 5 -5.34 -13.04 9.28
CA LEU A 5 -4.31 -13.37 8.30
C LEU A 5 -3.50 -14.59 8.77
N ASP A 6 -3.14 -14.64 10.05
CA ASP A 6 -2.38 -15.77 10.61
C ASP A 6 -3.20 -17.06 10.53
N HIS A 7 -4.50 -16.99 10.84
CA HIS A 7 -5.42 -18.10 10.64
C HIS A 7 -5.47 -18.57 9.17
N PHE A 8 -5.54 -17.65 8.21
CA PHE A 8 -5.56 -17.99 6.78
C PHE A 8 -4.27 -18.68 6.32
N LYS A 9 -3.11 -18.29 6.86
CA LYS A 9 -1.83 -18.95 6.58
C LYS A 9 -1.79 -20.38 7.11
N GLU A 10 -2.33 -20.59 8.31
CA GLU A 10 -2.40 -21.92 8.94
C GLU A 10 -3.38 -22.84 8.22
N GLU A 11 -4.54 -22.34 7.83
CA GLU A 11 -5.60 -23.11 7.17
C GLU A 11 -5.29 -23.40 5.70
N PHE A 12 -4.69 -22.43 4.98
CA PHE A 12 -4.41 -22.53 3.54
C PHE A 12 -2.94 -22.28 3.19
N PRO A 13 -1.98 -23.07 3.73
CA PRO A 13 -0.55 -22.78 3.62
C PRO A 13 -0.02 -22.83 2.19
N ARG A 14 -0.53 -23.73 1.34
CA ARG A 14 -0.14 -23.82 -0.08
C ARG A 14 -0.60 -22.60 -0.87
N THR A 15 -1.84 -22.17 -0.67
CA THR A 15 -2.39 -20.97 -1.33
C THR A 15 -1.63 -19.73 -0.90
N TRP A 16 -1.35 -19.59 0.39
CA TRP A 16 -0.55 -18.49 0.91
C TRP A 16 0.86 -18.45 0.29
N THR A 17 1.55 -19.60 0.26
CA THR A 17 2.91 -19.70 -0.30
C THR A 17 2.93 -19.32 -1.78
N ALA A 18 1.96 -19.80 -2.57
CA ALA A 18 1.86 -19.45 -3.99
C ALA A 18 1.58 -17.95 -4.19
N TYR A 19 0.68 -17.37 -3.39
CA TYR A 19 0.40 -15.94 -3.41
C TYR A 19 1.63 -15.10 -3.07
N GLU A 20 2.37 -15.47 -2.01
CA GLU A 20 3.56 -14.75 -1.57
C GLU A 20 4.67 -14.80 -2.62
N GLN A 21 4.89 -15.95 -3.26
CA GLN A 21 5.83 -16.11 -4.36
C GLN A 21 5.48 -15.20 -5.54
N LEU A 22 4.22 -15.21 -5.98
CA LEU A 22 3.75 -14.34 -7.07
C LEU A 22 3.94 -12.87 -6.71
N ARG A 23 3.51 -12.46 -5.52
CA ARG A 23 3.62 -11.07 -5.05
C ARG A 23 5.08 -10.62 -5.02
N ASN A 24 5.98 -11.45 -4.52
CA ASN A 24 7.40 -11.12 -4.46
C ASN A 24 8.02 -11.01 -5.86
N ALA A 25 7.69 -11.93 -6.78
CA ALA A 25 8.15 -11.86 -8.17
C ALA A 25 7.72 -10.54 -8.85
N CYS A 26 6.44 -10.17 -8.71
CA CYS A 26 5.92 -8.89 -9.21
C CYS A 26 6.68 -7.66 -8.67
N ASP A 27 7.19 -7.75 -7.43
CA ASP A 27 7.95 -6.67 -6.79
C ASP A 27 9.41 -6.59 -7.23
N THR A 28 9.96 -7.65 -7.84
CA THR A 28 11.40 -7.77 -8.10
C THR A 28 11.78 -7.97 -9.56
N GLU A 29 10.88 -8.43 -10.42
CA GLU A 29 11.18 -8.79 -11.81
C GLU A 29 11.05 -7.62 -12.81
N GLY A 30 10.94 -6.38 -12.32
CA GLY A 30 10.77 -5.18 -13.14
C GLY A 30 11.90 -4.16 -12.97
N PRO A 31 11.96 -3.15 -13.86
CA PRO A 31 12.96 -2.09 -13.80
C PRO A 31 12.65 -1.00 -12.75
N LEU A 32 11.49 -1.08 -12.10
CA LEU A 32 11.06 -0.08 -11.11
C LEU A 32 11.74 -0.36 -9.77
N ASP A 33 12.26 0.69 -9.16
CA ASP A 33 12.76 0.59 -7.80
C ASP A 33 11.61 0.37 -6.79
N ARG A 34 11.98 -0.04 -5.58
CA ARG A 34 11.02 -0.34 -4.52
C ARG A 34 10.14 0.87 -4.17
N LYS A 35 10.72 2.08 -4.14
CA LYS A 35 10.00 3.29 -3.77
C LYS A 35 8.88 3.56 -4.77
N VAL A 36 9.20 3.55 -6.06
CA VAL A 36 8.25 3.78 -7.15
C VAL A 36 7.17 2.69 -7.15
N ALA A 37 7.55 1.42 -6.97
CA ALA A 37 6.58 0.33 -6.90
C ALA A 37 5.57 0.52 -5.75
N GLU A 38 6.01 0.95 -4.56
CA GLU A 38 5.10 1.21 -3.44
C GLU A 38 4.21 2.43 -3.68
N LEU A 39 4.72 3.51 -4.29
CA LEU A 39 3.90 4.67 -4.67
C LEU A 39 2.79 4.30 -5.66
N ILE A 40 3.07 3.40 -6.61
CA ILE A 40 2.04 2.86 -7.52
C ILE A 40 0.97 2.10 -6.74
N LYS A 41 1.37 1.23 -5.80
CA LYS A 41 0.43 0.46 -4.98
C LYS A 41 -0.42 1.34 -4.06
N ILE A 42 0.12 2.47 -3.59
CA ILE A 42 -0.65 3.49 -2.86
C ILE A 42 -1.76 4.03 -3.76
N GLY A 43 -1.44 4.48 -4.99
CA GLY A 43 -2.45 4.98 -5.93
C GLY A 43 -3.52 3.93 -6.28
N ILE A 44 -3.12 2.66 -6.44
CA ILE A 44 -4.06 1.54 -6.65
C ILE A 44 -4.94 1.33 -5.41
N SER A 45 -4.35 1.33 -4.21
CA SER A 45 -5.10 1.16 -2.96
C SER A 45 -6.09 2.30 -2.73
N THR A 46 -5.74 3.53 -3.12
CA THR A 46 -6.66 4.67 -3.16
C THR A 46 -7.81 4.40 -4.11
N ALA A 47 -7.55 3.98 -5.35
CA ALA A 47 -8.59 3.74 -6.34
C ALA A 47 -9.53 2.57 -5.98
N LEU A 48 -9.06 1.62 -5.17
CA LEU A 48 -9.83 0.48 -4.70
C LEU A 48 -10.47 0.69 -3.31
N GLU A 49 -10.28 1.88 -2.69
CA GLU A 49 -10.71 2.18 -1.32
C GLU A 49 -10.23 1.11 -0.30
N HIS A 50 -9.04 0.56 -0.55
CA HIS A 50 -8.49 -0.57 0.19
C HIS A 50 -7.60 -0.08 1.36
N GLU A 51 -8.24 0.35 2.45
CA GLU A 51 -7.60 0.98 3.62
C GLU A 51 -6.39 0.22 4.19
N GLY A 52 -6.54 -1.08 4.45
CA GLY A 52 -5.45 -1.89 5.01
C GLY A 52 -4.23 -2.02 4.09
N GLY A 53 -4.48 -1.95 2.78
CA GLY A 53 -3.45 -1.97 1.74
C GLY A 53 -2.79 -0.61 1.60
N LEU A 54 -3.58 0.47 1.67
CA LEU A 54 -3.06 1.83 1.69
C LEU A 54 -2.07 2.00 2.85
N ILE A 55 -2.46 1.66 4.09
CA ILE A 55 -1.58 1.73 5.26
C ILE A 55 -0.33 0.86 5.08
N ALA A 56 -0.50 -0.38 4.63
CA ALA A 56 0.62 -1.29 4.41
C ALA A 56 1.63 -0.71 3.41
N HIS A 57 1.16 -0.14 2.30
CA HIS A 57 2.02 0.40 1.24
C HIS A 57 2.59 1.78 1.59
N VAL A 58 1.88 2.62 2.36
CA VAL A 58 2.45 3.84 2.98
C VAL A 58 3.62 3.48 3.89
N SER A 59 3.49 2.46 4.74
CA SER A 59 4.57 1.97 5.59
C SER A 59 5.80 1.52 4.79
N GLN A 60 5.56 0.72 3.75
CA GLN A 60 6.63 0.15 2.93
C GLN A 60 7.29 1.20 2.03
N ALA A 61 6.53 2.18 1.53
CA ALA A 61 7.06 3.32 0.80
C ALA A 61 8.04 4.13 1.65
N ARG A 62 7.69 4.45 2.91
CA ARG A 62 8.61 5.13 3.84
C ARG A 62 9.90 4.35 4.07
N LYS A 63 9.79 3.03 4.31
CA LYS A 63 10.96 2.16 4.48
C LYS A 63 11.85 2.13 3.23
N ALA A 64 11.25 2.34 2.05
CA ALA A 64 11.95 2.47 0.78
C ALA A 64 12.49 3.89 0.51
N GLY A 65 12.33 4.83 1.45
CA GLY A 65 12.83 6.20 1.34
C GLY A 65 11.87 7.19 0.68
N ALA A 66 10.58 6.85 0.54
CA ALA A 66 9.58 7.81 0.10
C ALA A 66 9.39 8.90 1.15
N THR A 67 9.35 10.15 0.69
CA THR A 67 8.93 11.31 1.47
C THR A 67 7.41 11.36 1.61
N GLU A 68 6.92 12.04 2.64
CA GLU A 68 5.48 12.26 2.84
C GLU A 68 4.85 12.95 1.62
N LYS A 69 5.55 13.92 1.03
CA LYS A 69 5.10 14.59 -0.20
C LYS A 69 4.96 13.65 -1.39
N GLU A 70 5.84 12.67 -1.54
CA GLU A 70 5.71 11.66 -2.60
C GLU A 70 4.48 10.77 -2.38
N ILE A 71 4.20 10.41 -1.13
CA ILE A 71 3.03 9.61 -0.75
C ILE A 71 1.72 10.40 -1.00
N GLU A 72 1.64 11.64 -0.55
CA GLU A 72 0.51 12.54 -0.80
C GLU A 72 0.29 12.74 -2.31
N HIS A 73 1.38 12.90 -3.07
CA HIS A 73 1.29 13.06 -4.52
C HIS A 73 0.77 11.79 -5.21
N ALA A 74 1.18 10.59 -4.77
CA ALA A 74 0.65 9.35 -5.32
C ALA A 74 -0.87 9.20 -5.11
N ILE A 75 -1.37 9.62 -3.94
CA ILE A 75 -2.81 9.68 -3.65
C ILE A 75 -3.49 10.73 -4.55
N LEU A 76 -2.91 11.92 -4.68
CA LEU A 76 -3.44 13.00 -5.52
C LEU A 76 -3.54 12.60 -7.01
N VAL A 77 -2.54 11.90 -7.54
CA VAL A 77 -2.53 11.41 -8.93
C VAL A 77 -3.72 10.51 -9.23
N ALA A 78 -4.24 9.77 -8.24
CA ALA A 78 -5.41 8.91 -8.42
C ALA A 78 -6.72 9.69 -8.67
N THR A 79 -6.78 11.00 -8.42
CA THR A 79 -7.99 11.83 -8.52
C THR A 79 -8.66 11.74 -9.90
N GLY A 80 -7.88 11.70 -10.98
CA GLY A 80 -8.42 11.63 -12.34
C GLY A 80 -9.16 10.32 -12.66
N LEU A 81 -8.96 9.27 -11.85
CA LEU A 81 -9.52 7.93 -12.08
C LEU A 81 -10.50 7.52 -10.96
N ALA A 82 -10.15 7.83 -9.70
CA ALA A 82 -10.90 7.42 -8.52
C ALA A 82 -11.91 8.48 -8.03
N GLY A 83 -11.75 9.75 -8.46
CA GLY A 83 -12.54 10.87 -7.96
C GLY A 83 -12.17 11.30 -6.53
N PHE A 84 -12.75 12.42 -6.10
CA PHE A 84 -12.43 13.03 -4.81
C PHE A 84 -12.81 12.22 -3.57
N PRO A 85 -13.94 11.47 -3.50
CA PRO A 85 -14.29 10.73 -2.30
C PRO A 85 -13.19 9.75 -1.84
N ALA A 86 -12.72 8.89 -2.76
CA ALA A 86 -11.66 7.92 -2.48
C ALA A 86 -10.32 8.60 -2.13
N VAL A 87 -9.99 9.68 -2.82
CA VAL A 87 -8.76 10.46 -2.58
C VAL A 87 -8.76 11.13 -1.22
N LEU A 88 -9.87 11.74 -0.82
CA LEU A 88 -9.99 12.42 0.47
C LEU A 88 -9.89 11.43 1.63
N GLN A 89 -10.59 10.29 1.53
CA GLN A 89 -10.49 9.21 2.51
C GLN A 89 -9.05 8.68 2.62
N ALA A 90 -8.42 8.39 1.48
CA ALA A 90 -7.03 7.92 1.46
C ALA A 90 -6.04 8.95 2.05
N SER A 91 -6.27 10.24 1.77
CA SER A 91 -5.42 11.33 2.29
C SER A 91 -5.53 11.46 3.81
N GLU A 92 -6.74 11.37 4.36
CA GLU A 92 -6.98 11.37 5.80
C GLU A 92 -6.31 10.16 6.47
N LEU A 93 -6.55 8.95 5.93
CA LEU A 93 -5.97 7.73 6.48
C LEU A 93 -4.44 7.70 6.43
N ALA A 94 -3.84 8.17 5.33
CA ALA A 94 -2.39 8.26 5.20
C ALA A 94 -1.81 9.27 6.20
N ARG A 95 -2.47 10.43 6.37
CA ARG A 95 -2.04 11.44 7.35
C ARG A 95 -2.08 10.90 8.77
N ASP A 96 -3.20 10.31 9.19
CA ASP A 96 -3.36 9.75 10.53
C ASP A 96 -2.26 8.71 10.84
N TYR A 97 -1.96 7.84 9.86
CA TYR A 97 -0.90 6.85 9.99
C TYR A 97 0.51 7.47 10.11
N LEU A 98 0.78 8.53 9.34
CA LEU A 98 2.07 9.22 9.34
C LEU A 98 2.30 9.97 10.65
N GLU A 99 1.27 10.67 11.14
CA GLU A 99 1.29 11.41 12.41
C GLU A 99 1.50 10.46 13.59
N ALA A 100 0.80 9.32 13.63
CA ALA A 100 0.96 8.32 14.69
C ALA A 100 2.36 7.65 14.76
N GLN A 101 3.25 7.92 13.80
CA GLN A 101 4.63 7.43 13.79
C GLN A 101 5.69 8.54 13.88
N ALA A 102 5.26 9.79 14.05
CA ALA A 102 6.16 10.91 14.32
C ALA A 102 6.52 11.02 15.83
N ASP A 103 5.79 10.30 16.68
CA ASP A 103 6.03 10.12 18.12
C ASP A 103 6.80 8.81 18.44
#